data_AF-A0A819NRE0-F1
#
_entry.id   AF-A0A819NRE0-F1
#
_cell.length_a   1.000
_cell.length_b   1.000
_cell.length_c   1.000
_cell.angle_alpha   90.00
_cell.angle_beta   90.00
_cell.angle_gamma   90.00
#
_symmetry.space_group_name_H-M   'P 1'
#
loop_
_entity.id
_entity.type
_entity.pdbx_description
1 polymer ?
#
loop_
_entity_poly.entity_id
_entity_poly.type
_entity_poly.pdbx_seq_one_letter_code
_entity_poly.pdbx_strand_id
1 'polypeptide(L)'
;YTPYRLPNGKQIEINDEYKENYYRTVINEIEQYAPGFEKLIIGRDMLFPSDLEEQFSLTGGNIFHGALPLDQLYSFRPAVSCSNHRTPIQGLYLCGSSTHPGGGVTGMPGFNAATIMLNDWQRKKFLFK
;
A
#
# COMPACT_ATOMS: atom_id res chain seq x y z
N TYR A 1 -5.88 -0.90 7.62
CA TYR A 1 -6.54 -0.22 6.50
C TYR A 1 -7.69 0.58 7.08
N THR A 2 -7.73 1.87 6.79
CA THR A 2 -8.79 2.79 7.23
C THR A 2 -9.57 3.18 5.97
N PRO A 3 -10.67 2.51 5.61
CA PRO A 3 -11.44 2.95 4.46
C PRO A 3 -12.22 4.23 4.79
N TYR A 4 -12.29 5.16 3.83
CA TYR A 4 -13.29 6.24 3.88
C TYR A 4 -14.70 5.73 3.54
N ARG A 5 -14.86 4.50 3.03
CA ARG A 5 -16.15 3.84 2.80
C ARG A 5 -16.29 2.57 3.64
N LEU A 6 -17.19 2.60 4.61
CA LEU A 6 -17.45 1.49 5.52
C LEU A 6 -18.15 0.31 4.81
N PRO A 7 -18.10 -0.91 5.39
CA PRO A 7 -18.73 -2.10 4.81
C PRO A 7 -20.24 -1.97 4.55
N ASN A 8 -20.93 -1.14 5.33
CA ASN A 8 -22.35 -0.81 5.15
C ASN A 8 -22.60 0.23 4.04
N GLY A 9 -21.56 0.62 3.29
CA GLY A 9 -21.63 1.60 2.21
C GLY A 9 -21.56 3.05 2.68
N LYS A 10 -21.58 3.33 3.99
CA LYS A 10 -21.49 4.69 4.52
C LYS A 10 -20.11 5.28 4.21
N GLN A 11 -20.10 6.46 3.59
CA GLN A 11 -18.89 7.25 3.46
C GLN A 11 -18.67 8.06 4.74
N ILE A 12 -17.43 8.06 5.21
CA ILE A 12 -17.01 8.87 6.35
C ILE A 12 -16.63 10.25 5.82
N GLU A 13 -17.25 11.27 6.38
CA GLU A 13 -16.82 12.64 6.19
C GLU A 13 -15.69 12.93 7.17
N ILE A 14 -14.51 13.25 6.64
CA ILE A 14 -13.31 13.52 7.45
C ILE A 14 -13.25 15.03 7.73
N ASN A 15 -14.04 15.47 8.70
CA ASN A 15 -14.03 16.83 9.21
C ASN A 15 -13.22 16.94 10.52
N ASP A 16 -12.99 18.16 11.00
CA ASP A 16 -12.16 18.38 12.21
C ASP A 16 -12.69 17.66 13.46
N GLU A 17 -14.02 17.57 13.60
CA GLU A 17 -14.66 16.83 14.69
C GLU A 17 -14.33 15.33 14.61
N TYR A 18 -14.44 14.72 13.42
CA TYR A 18 -14.07 13.33 13.20
C TYR A 18 -12.58 13.09 13.51
N LYS A 19 -11.70 14.00 13.07
CA LYS A 19 -10.26 13.91 13.33
C LYS A 19 -9.96 13.95 14.82
N GLU A 20 -10.57 14.87 15.58
CA GLU A 20 -10.39 14.95 17.02
C GLU A 20 -10.96 13.73 17.75
N ASN A 21 -12.15 13.25 17.37
CA ASN A 21 -12.75 12.04 17.95
C ASN A 21 -11.88 10.79 17.71
N TYR A 22 -11.32 10.66 16.51
CA TYR A 22 -10.38 9.58 16.18
C TYR A 22 -9.11 9.65 17.02
N TYR A 23 -8.51 10.85 17.12
CA TYR A 23 -7.37 11.10 18.00
C TYR A 23 -7.65 10.68 19.44
N ARG A 24 -8.79 11.11 20.01
CA ARG A 24 -9.17 10.75 21.39
C ARG A 24 -9.33 9.26 21.58
N THR A 25 -9.91 8.56 20.61
CA THR A 25 -10.05 7.09 20.66
C THR A 25 -8.68 6.42 20.73
N VAL A 26 -7.74 6.83 19.88
CA VAL A 26 -6.37 6.27 19.86
C VAL A 26 -5.63 6.59 21.15
N ILE A 27 -5.67 7.84 21.62
CA ILE A 27 -4.97 8.25 22.84
C ILE A 27 -5.54 7.57 24.09
N ASN A 28 -6.87 7.49 24.22
CA ASN A 28 -7.51 6.81 25.35
C ASN A 28 -7.14 5.33 25.42
N GLU A 29 -6.94 4.68 24.27
CA GLU A 29 -6.44 3.29 24.24
C GLU A 29 -5.00 3.21 24.70
N ILE A 30 -4.12 4.11 24.23
CA ILE A 30 -2.71 4.14 24.65
C ILE A 30 -2.57 4.43 26.16
N GLU A 31 -3.35 5.36 26.70
CA GLU A 31 -3.32 5.74 28.12
C GLU A 31 -3.64 4.56 29.06
N GLN A 32 -4.41 3.56 28.62
CA GLN A 32 -4.64 2.34 29.42
C GLN A 32 -3.36 1.54 29.67
N TYR A 33 -2.39 1.61 28.74
CA TYR A 33 -1.13 0.87 28.81
C TYR A 33 0.08 1.75 29.14
N ALA A 34 0.00 3.05 28.86
CA ALA A 34 1.06 4.03 29.10
C ALA A 34 0.47 5.33 29.70
N PRO A 35 0.13 5.33 31.01
CA PRO A 35 -0.46 6.50 31.65
C PRO A 35 0.42 7.75 31.59
N GLY A 36 -0.16 8.87 31.18
CA GLY A 36 0.53 10.15 31.00
C GLY A 36 1.20 10.32 29.64
N PHE A 37 1.03 9.38 28.70
CA PHE A 37 1.54 9.46 27.33
C PHE A 37 1.09 10.75 26.63
N GLU A 38 -0.18 11.15 26.75
CA GLU A 38 -0.70 12.34 26.07
C GLU A 38 0.05 13.61 26.47
N LYS A 39 0.50 13.70 27.73
CA LYS A 39 1.23 14.86 28.25
C LYS A 39 2.62 15.03 27.63
N LEU A 40 3.14 13.98 26.98
CA LEU A 40 4.45 13.99 26.32
C LEU A 40 4.36 14.37 24.84
N ILE A 41 3.15 14.53 24.29
CA ILE A 41 2.94 14.86 22.88
C ILE A 41 3.25 16.35 22.65
N ILE A 42 4.27 16.62 21.83
CA ILE A 42 4.67 18.00 21.43
C ILE A 42 4.08 18.43 20.09
N GLY A 43 3.48 17.50 19.35
CA GLY A 43 2.89 17.72 18.03
C GLY A 43 2.26 16.44 17.50
N ARG A 44 1.29 16.58 16.59
CA ARG A 44 0.61 15.46 15.94
C ARG A 44 0.42 15.75 14.46
N ASP A 45 0.64 14.73 13.64
CA ASP A 45 0.27 14.72 12.22
C ASP A 45 -0.61 13.49 11.99
N MET A 46 -1.76 13.68 11.35
CA MET A 46 -2.78 12.65 11.18
C MET A 46 -3.14 12.54 9.72
N LEU A 47 -2.62 11.49 9.08
CA LEU A 47 -2.90 11.17 7.68
C LEU A 47 -4.11 10.25 7.58
N PHE A 48 -5.20 10.80 7.08
CA PHE A 48 -6.42 10.08 6.77
C PHE A 48 -6.36 9.49 5.35
N PRO A 49 -7.30 8.60 4.99
CA PRO A 49 -7.26 7.90 3.71
C PRO A 49 -7.23 8.83 2.48
N SER A 50 -7.93 9.96 2.55
CA SER A 50 -7.88 11.01 1.52
C SER A 50 -6.49 11.62 1.39
N ASP A 51 -5.84 11.89 2.53
CA ASP A 51 -4.51 12.49 2.58
C ASP A 51 -3.47 11.50 2.01
N LEU A 52 -3.61 10.21 2.33
CA LEU A 52 -2.75 9.15 1.81
C LEU A 52 -2.91 8.95 0.30
N GLU A 53 -4.14 9.07 -0.20
CA GLU A 53 -4.43 8.98 -1.62
C GLU A 53 -3.85 10.19 -2.38
N GLU A 54 -4.04 11.40 -1.86
CA GLU A 54 -3.53 12.64 -2.45
C GLU A 54 -2.00 12.70 -2.43
N GLN A 55 -1.37 12.43 -1.28
CA GLN A 55 0.08 12.61 -1.11
C GLN A 55 0.89 11.44 -1.68
N PHE A 56 0.38 10.21 -1.58
CA PHE A 56 1.15 9.01 -1.89
C PHE A 56 0.54 8.13 -2.98
N SER A 57 -0.57 8.56 -3.59
CA SER A 57 -1.31 7.73 -4.56
C SER A 57 -1.76 6.38 -3.99
N LEU A 58 -1.96 6.32 -2.67
CA LEU A 58 -2.49 5.14 -1.99
C LEU A 58 -4.02 5.16 -2.05
N THR A 59 -4.61 4.75 -3.16
CA THR A 59 -6.07 4.70 -3.30
C THR A 59 -6.73 3.94 -2.15
N GLY A 60 -7.69 4.58 -1.48
CA GLY A 60 -8.35 4.04 -0.29
C GLY A 60 -7.49 4.04 0.99
N GLY A 61 -6.23 4.47 0.95
CA GLY A 61 -5.29 4.43 2.08
C GLY A 61 -4.68 3.04 2.33
N ASN A 62 -4.61 2.17 1.32
CA ASN A 62 -4.04 0.84 1.47
C ASN A 62 -2.56 0.80 1.03
N ILE A 63 -1.65 0.61 2.00
CA ILE A 63 -0.19 0.52 1.77
C ILE A 63 0.24 -0.62 0.83
N PHE A 64 -0.63 -1.61 0.62
CA PHE A 64 -0.40 -2.72 -0.31
C PHE A 64 -1.00 -2.46 -1.70
N HIS A 65 -1.63 -1.30 -1.93
CA HIS A 65 -2.35 -0.96 -3.17
C HIS A 65 -3.42 -2.00 -3.55
N GLY A 66 -4.11 -2.55 -2.55
CA GLY A 66 -5.14 -3.57 -2.72
C GLY A 66 -5.27 -4.45 -1.48
N ALA A 67 -6.40 -5.13 -1.34
CA ALA A 67 -6.61 -6.06 -0.23
C ALA A 67 -5.62 -7.24 -0.30
N LEU A 68 -5.47 -7.97 0.80
CA LEU A 68 -4.65 -9.19 0.89
C LEU A 68 -5.47 -10.47 1.21
N PRO A 69 -6.66 -10.71 0.62
CA PRO A 69 -7.29 -12.03 0.70
C PRO A 69 -6.46 -13.07 -0.06
N LEU A 70 -6.71 -14.36 0.20
CA LEU A 70 -5.94 -15.48 -0.38
C LEU A 70 -5.90 -15.45 -1.92
N ASP A 71 -6.99 -15.02 -2.54
CA ASP A 71 -7.15 -14.87 -4.00
C ASP A 71 -6.50 -13.60 -4.57
N GLN A 72 -5.94 -12.73 -3.72
CA GLN A 72 -5.15 -11.54 -4.09
C GLN A 72 -3.79 -11.54 -3.38
N LEU A 73 -3.23 -12.72 -3.12
CA LEU A 73 -1.94 -12.87 -2.46
C LEU A 73 -0.93 -13.55 -3.39
N TYR A 74 0.37 -13.27 -3.18
CA TYR A 74 1.47 -13.88 -3.91
C TYR A 74 1.27 -13.84 -5.45
N SER A 75 1.21 -15.01 -6.09
CA SER A 75 1.14 -15.18 -7.55
C SER A 75 -0.17 -14.67 -8.16
N PHE A 76 -1.13 -14.28 -7.34
CA PHE A 76 -2.35 -13.62 -7.77
C PHE A 76 -2.24 -12.08 -7.74
N ARG A 77 -1.10 -11.51 -7.33
CA ARG A 77 -0.86 -10.06 -7.28
C ARG A 77 -0.08 -9.52 -8.48
N PRO A 78 -0.52 -8.43 -9.13
CA PRO A 78 -1.85 -7.81 -9.00
C PRO A 78 -2.94 -8.62 -9.73
N ALA A 79 -2.52 -9.45 -10.69
CA ALA A 79 -3.32 -10.42 -11.39
C ALA A 79 -2.39 -11.55 -11.85
N VAL A 80 -2.92 -12.74 -12.12
CA VAL A 80 -2.12 -13.90 -12.56
C VAL A 80 -1.26 -13.59 -13.80
N SER A 81 -1.78 -12.79 -14.73
CA SER A 81 -1.06 -12.41 -15.95
C SER A 81 0.15 -11.51 -15.70
N CYS A 82 0.20 -10.83 -14.55
CA CYS A 82 1.23 -9.83 -14.23
C CYS A 82 2.07 -10.20 -13.01
N SER A 83 1.85 -11.37 -12.41
CA SER A 83 2.53 -11.78 -11.17
C SER A 83 4.00 -12.16 -11.35
N ASN A 84 4.43 -12.35 -12.60
CA ASN A 84 5.84 -12.53 -12.97
C ASN A 84 6.55 -11.20 -13.26
N HIS A 85 5.98 -10.06 -12.83
CA HIS A 85 6.47 -8.70 -13.05
C HIS A 85 6.40 -8.17 -14.49
N ARG A 86 6.02 -8.98 -15.49
CA ARG A 86 5.76 -8.49 -16.85
C ARG A 86 4.32 -7.98 -16.95
N THR A 87 4.08 -7.07 -17.89
CA THR A 87 2.73 -6.62 -18.24
C THR A 87 2.39 -7.02 -19.69
N PRO A 88 1.12 -6.91 -20.11
CA PRO A 88 0.75 -7.05 -21.52
C PRO A 88 1.43 -6.01 -22.44
N ILE A 89 1.95 -4.91 -21.89
CA ILE A 89 2.70 -3.90 -22.63
C ILE A 89 4.17 -4.30 -22.65
N GLN A 90 4.71 -4.55 -23.84
CA GLN A 90 6.09 -4.98 -23.99
C GLN A 90 7.07 -3.92 -23.44
N GLY A 91 7.97 -4.34 -22.55
CA GLY A 91 8.96 -3.45 -21.94
C GLY A 91 8.46 -2.68 -20.72
N LEU A 92 7.20 -2.86 -20.31
CA LEU A 92 6.67 -2.33 -19.05
C LEU A 92 6.63 -3.44 -17.99
N TYR A 93 7.20 -3.15 -16.83
CA TYR A 93 7.34 -4.07 -15.71
C TYR A 93 6.72 -3.49 -14.43
N LEU A 94 6.23 -4.35 -13.54
CA LEU A 94 5.66 -3.95 -12.25
C LEU A 94 6.63 -4.29 -11.11
N CYS A 95 6.88 -3.34 -10.22
CA CYS A 95 7.89 -3.47 -9.16
C CYS A 95 7.41 -3.00 -7.77
N GLY A 96 6.13 -2.67 -7.62
CA GLY A 96 5.60 -2.03 -6.41
C GLY A 96 5.00 -2.98 -5.38
N SER A 97 4.54 -2.40 -4.28
CA SER A 97 3.83 -3.05 -3.16
C SER A 97 2.59 -3.87 -3.58
N SER A 98 2.02 -3.54 -4.75
CA SER A 98 0.92 -4.24 -5.41
C SER A 98 1.30 -5.57 -6.07
N THR A 99 2.58 -5.90 -6.17
CA THR A 99 3.06 -7.03 -6.99
C THR A 99 3.60 -8.16 -6.13
N HIS A 100 3.71 -9.36 -6.72
CA HIS A 100 4.33 -10.51 -6.06
C HIS A 100 5.74 -10.19 -5.52
N PRO A 101 6.14 -10.68 -4.33
CA PRO A 101 5.37 -11.49 -3.38
C PRO A 101 4.39 -10.70 -2.50
N GLY A 102 4.47 -9.36 -2.53
CA GLY A 102 3.69 -8.45 -1.73
C GLY A 102 4.53 -7.25 -1.31
N GLY A 103 3.90 -6.30 -0.63
CA GLY A 103 4.54 -5.10 -0.13
C GLY A 103 5.32 -5.27 1.17
N GLY A 104 5.71 -4.11 1.73
CA GLY A 104 6.53 -4.00 2.94
C GLY A 104 7.98 -3.60 2.64
N VAL A 105 8.80 -3.51 3.69
CA VAL A 105 10.20 -3.06 3.61
C VAL A 105 11.14 -4.22 3.19
N THR A 106 10.73 -5.02 2.20
CA THR A 106 11.50 -6.19 1.74
C THR A 106 12.35 -5.89 0.50
N GLY A 107 11.92 -4.95 -0.35
CA GLY A 107 12.55 -4.66 -1.64
C GLY A 107 12.38 -5.78 -2.70
N MET A 108 11.71 -6.89 -2.35
CA MET A 108 11.58 -8.06 -3.22
C MET A 108 10.87 -7.78 -4.55
N PRO A 109 9.75 -7.04 -4.58
CA PRO A 109 9.11 -6.63 -5.84
C PRO A 109 10.05 -5.93 -6.83
N GLY A 110 10.86 -5.00 -6.33
CA GLY A 110 11.83 -4.26 -7.14
C GLY A 110 12.95 -5.15 -7.66
N PHE A 111 13.52 -5.98 -6.79
CA PHE A 111 14.57 -6.93 -7.15
C PHE A 111 14.10 -7.91 -8.23
N ASN A 112 12.92 -8.50 -8.06
CA ASN A 112 12.37 -9.45 -9.02
C ASN A 112 12.07 -8.80 -10.37
N ALA A 113 11.46 -7.61 -10.37
CA ALA A 113 11.17 -6.87 -11.60
C ALA A 113 12.45 -6.53 -12.38
N ALA A 114 13.50 -6.06 -11.68
CA ALA A 114 14.79 -5.77 -12.29
C ALA A 114 15.44 -7.03 -12.89
N THR A 115 15.39 -8.15 -12.17
CA THR A 115 15.91 -9.45 -12.66
C THR A 115 15.19 -9.89 -13.94
N ILE A 116 13.86 -9.78 -13.97
CA ILE A 116 13.04 -10.13 -15.13
C ILE A 116 13.35 -9.20 -16.32
N MET A 117 13.49 -7.90 -16.09
CA MET A 117 13.85 -6.92 -17.11
C MET A 117 15.23 -7.21 -17.72
N LEU A 118 16.23 -7.52 -16.90
CA LEU A 118 17.58 -7.86 -17.36
C LEU A 118 17.57 -9.12 -18.25
N ASN A 119 16.81 -10.14 -17.86
CA ASN A 119 16.66 -11.37 -18.65
C ASN A 119 16.03 -11.10 -20.03
N ASP A 120 14.99 -10.28 -20.10
CA ASP A 120 14.33 -9.93 -21.36
C ASP A 120 15.25 -9.08 -22.25
N TRP A 121 16.04 -8.18 -21.65
CA TRP A 121 17.01 -7.36 -22.39
C TRP A 121 18.12 -8.20 -23.02
N GLN A 122 18.66 -9.17 -22.28
CA GLN A 122 19.70 -10.07 -22.80
C GLN A 122 19.18 -10.92 -23.97
N ARG A 123 17.93 -11.41 -23.90
CA ARG A 123 17.30 -12.15 -25.01
C ARG A 123 17.18 -11.31 -26.27
N LYS A 124 16.78 -10.04 -26.15
CA LYS A 124 16.72 -9.12 -27.30
C LYS A 124 18.10 -8.94 -27.93
N LYS A 125 19.17 -8.75 -27.14
CA LYS A 125 20.54 -8.64 -27.68
C LYS A 125 20.98 -9.86 -28.50
N PHE A 126 20.50 -11.06 -28.15
CA PHE A 126 20.87 -12.29 -28.84
C PHE A 126 20.08 -12.51 -30.15
N LEU A 127 18.82 -12.04 -30.20
CA LEU A 127 17.96 -12.16 -31.38
C LEU A 127 18.26 -11.14 -32.49
N PHE A 128 18.94 -10.04 -32.16
CA PHE A 128 19.35 -8.99 -33.09
C PHE A 128 20.86 -9.01 -33.41
N LYS A 129 21.54 -10.13 -33.14
CA LYS A 129 22.88 -10.45 -33.66
C LYS A 129 22.76 -11.53 -34.72
#